data_AF-A0A0A1CS74-F1
#
_entry.id   AF-A0A0A1CS74-F1
#
_cell.length_a   1.000
_cell.length_b   1.000
_cell.length_c   1.000
_cell.angle_alpha   90.00
_cell.angle_beta   90.00
_cell.angle_gamma   90.00
#
_symmetry.space_group_name_H-M   'P 1'
#
loop_
_entity.id
_entity.type
_entity.pdbx_description
1 polymer ?
#
loop_
_entity_poly.entity_id
_entity_poly.type
_entity_poly.pdbx_seq_one_letter_code
_entity_poly.pdbx_strand_id
1 'polypeptide(L)'
;FRPQMFSTNLLVTKKSIRPEYPSPVRHGFVPEEWCTVFYPKTGVTGPYIFAAGLSAYLLSKEIYVIDHDFYNGVSLIILFIVLNKKYGTDFAKFLDKHIDAHENNLESSKKDKIKEFQELIEHEKKEQWRTEGQKMIIDIKKDNINLQLEAVYRARLSSVYEAVKGRLDYQVQLQKVERKLAQKYMVQWIVENVKKAFTPEQEKIVLSRSISDLQKLVSEI
;
A
#
# COMPACT_ATOMS: atom_id res chain seq x y z
N PHE A 1 11.55 7.58 24.58
CA PHE A 1 10.17 7.82 25.05
C PHE A 1 9.36 6.54 24.83
N ARG A 2 9.09 5.79 25.90
CA ARG A 2 8.24 4.59 25.82
C ARG A 2 6.78 5.07 25.85
N PRO A 3 5.92 4.77 24.86
CA PRO A 3 4.52 5.11 24.97
C PRO A 3 3.95 4.27 26.11
N GLN A 4 3.45 4.92 27.15
CA GLN A 4 2.67 4.23 28.16
C GLN A 4 1.41 3.72 27.47
N MET A 5 1.24 2.39 27.42
CA MET A 5 -0.04 1.81 27.06
C MET A 5 -1.04 2.28 28.10
N PHE A 6 -1.82 3.30 27.74
CA PHE A 6 -2.95 3.75 28.52
C PHE A 6 -3.95 2.59 28.53
N SER A 7 -3.88 1.77 29.57
CA SER A 7 -4.86 0.72 29.85
C SER A 7 -6.19 1.43 30.09
N THR A 8 -6.99 1.56 29.04
CA THR A 8 -8.39 1.96 29.13
C THR A 8 -9.21 0.79 29.67
N ASN A 9 -8.91 0.36 30.90
CA ASN A 9 -9.93 -0.24 31.76
C ASN A 9 -10.82 0.89 32.29
N LEU A 10 -11.39 1.68 31.37
CA LEU A 10 -12.56 2.48 31.68
C LEU A 10 -13.65 1.49 32.04
N LEU A 11 -14.21 1.64 33.22
CA LEU A 11 -15.37 0.89 33.70
C LEU A 11 -16.50 1.08 32.67
N VAL A 12 -16.54 0.22 31.65
CA VAL A 12 -17.69 0.09 30.76
C VAL A 12 -18.77 -0.54 31.64
N THR A 13 -19.49 0.31 32.35
CA THR A 13 -20.71 -0.08 33.05
C THR A 13 -21.60 -0.73 32.00
N LYS A 14 -21.76 -2.05 32.07
CA LYS A 14 -22.63 -2.80 31.17
C LYS A 14 -24.04 -2.24 31.32
N LYS A 15 -24.42 -1.33 30.42
CA LYS A 15 -25.77 -0.75 30.40
C LYS A 15 -26.75 -1.91 30.25
N SER A 16 -27.80 -1.94 31.08
CA SER A 16 -28.87 -2.93 30.95
C SER A 16 -29.43 -2.87 29.53
N ILE A 17 -29.38 -4.00 28.83
CA ILE A 17 -29.90 -4.13 27.47
C ILE A 17 -31.44 -4.08 27.60
N ARG A 18 -32.09 -3.27 26.78
CA ARG A 18 -33.56 -3.24 26.76
C ARG A 18 -34.03 -4.56 26.14
N PRO A 19 -35.02 -5.25 26.73
CA PRO A 19 -35.59 -6.44 26.10
C PRO A 19 -36.20 -6.05 24.74
N GLU A 20 -35.98 -6.89 23.71
CA GLU A 20 -36.48 -6.64 22.35
C GLU A 20 -38.01 -6.68 22.27
N TYR A 21 -38.64 -7.53 23.10
CA TYR A 21 -40.09 -7.67 23.16
C TYR A 21 -40.62 -7.25 24.53
N PRO A 22 -41.76 -6.54 24.58
CA PRO A 22 -42.42 -6.23 25.84
C PRO A 22 -42.98 -7.51 26.48
N SER A 23 -43.14 -7.48 27.82
CA SER A 23 -43.84 -8.54 28.53
C SER A 23 -45.27 -8.69 27.98
N PRO A 24 -45.76 -9.93 27.77
CA PRO A 24 -47.08 -10.14 27.20
C PRO A 24 -48.21 -9.62 28.11
N VAL A 25 -49.18 -8.94 27.49
CA VAL A 25 -50.35 -8.35 28.17
C VAL A 25 -51.62 -8.82 27.48
N ARG A 26 -52.57 -9.34 28.25
CA ARG A 26 -53.90 -9.74 27.78
C ARG A 26 -54.87 -8.57 27.87
N HIS A 27 -55.74 -8.43 26.86
CA HIS A 27 -56.77 -7.37 26.77
C HIS A 27 -56.24 -5.93 26.87
N GLY A 28 -54.94 -5.71 26.63
CA GLY A 28 -54.32 -4.39 26.60
C GLY A 28 -53.95 -3.79 27.96
N PHE A 29 -54.50 -4.29 29.07
CA PHE A 29 -54.21 -3.76 30.42
C PHE A 29 -53.84 -4.82 31.47
N VAL A 30 -54.15 -6.10 31.27
CA VAL A 30 -53.89 -7.15 32.26
C VAL A 30 -52.58 -7.87 31.93
N PRO A 31 -51.53 -7.77 32.75
CA PRO A 31 -50.28 -8.49 32.51
C PRO A 31 -50.51 -10.00 32.52
N GLU A 32 -49.81 -10.74 31.66
CA GLU A 32 -49.88 -12.21 31.68
C GLU A 32 -49.46 -12.78 33.03
N GLU A 33 -48.51 -12.13 33.71
CA GLU A 33 -48.07 -12.48 35.07
C GLU A 33 -49.21 -12.52 36.08
N TRP A 34 -50.20 -11.63 35.97
CA TRP A 34 -51.37 -11.69 36.85
C TRP A 34 -52.23 -12.90 36.54
N CYS A 35 -52.41 -13.22 35.26
CA CYS A 35 -53.13 -14.42 34.86
C CYS A 35 -52.39 -15.69 35.32
N THR A 36 -51.06 -15.77 35.16
CA THR A 36 -50.27 -16.96 35.53
C THR A 36 -50.37 -17.32 37.01
N VAL A 37 -50.56 -16.34 37.90
CA VAL A 37 -50.81 -16.58 39.33
C VAL A 37 -52.04 -17.46 39.57
N PHE A 38 -53.08 -17.37 38.73
CA PHE A 38 -54.31 -18.16 38.86
C PHE A 38 -54.24 -19.54 38.18
N TYR A 39 -53.28 -19.77 37.26
CA TYR A 39 -53.16 -21.05 36.54
C TYR A 39 -53.07 -22.27 37.47
N PRO A 40 -52.21 -22.30 38.51
CA PRO A 40 -52.05 -23.50 39.34
C PRO A 40 -53.27 -23.84 40.19
N LYS A 41 -54.23 -22.92 40.37
CA LYS A 41 -55.40 -23.13 41.25
C LYS A 41 -56.71 -23.25 40.50
N THR A 42 -56.92 -22.42 39.49
CA THR A 42 -58.21 -22.23 38.82
C THR A 42 -58.11 -22.37 37.31
N GLY A 43 -56.93 -22.75 36.79
CA GLY A 43 -56.68 -22.88 35.36
C GLY A 43 -56.82 -21.58 34.59
N VAL A 44 -56.96 -21.68 33.27
CA VAL A 44 -57.05 -20.53 32.35
C VAL A 44 -58.33 -19.71 32.56
N THR A 45 -59.41 -20.34 33.04
CA THR A 45 -60.71 -19.69 33.27
C THR A 45 -60.78 -18.89 34.56
N GLY A 46 -59.90 -19.16 35.52
CA GLY A 46 -59.85 -18.49 36.82
C GLY A 46 -59.86 -16.96 36.77
N PRO A 47 -58.90 -16.33 36.06
CA PRO A 47 -58.85 -14.88 35.89
C PRO A 47 -60.15 -14.28 35.31
N TYR A 48 -60.76 -14.98 34.36
CA TYR A 48 -61.98 -14.52 33.68
C TYR A 48 -63.22 -14.60 34.58
N ILE A 49 -63.37 -15.71 35.32
CA ILE A 49 -64.46 -15.89 36.28
C ILE A 49 -64.31 -14.92 37.45
N PHE A 50 -63.07 -14.67 37.90
CA PHE A 50 -62.79 -13.65 38.91
C PHE A 50 -63.19 -12.26 38.44
N ALA A 51 -62.82 -11.87 37.22
CA ALA A 51 -63.20 -10.58 36.65
C ALA A 51 -64.74 -10.43 36.51
N ALA A 52 -65.43 -11.48 36.06
CA ALA A 52 -66.89 -11.48 35.95
C ALA A 52 -67.60 -11.46 37.33
N GLY A 53 -67.06 -12.17 38.32
CA GLY A 53 -67.57 -12.15 39.69
C GLY A 53 -67.35 -10.80 40.37
N LEU A 54 -66.18 -10.19 40.14
CA LEU A 54 -65.84 -8.86 40.66
C LEU A 54 -66.72 -7.77 40.02
N SER A 55 -66.98 -7.83 38.72
CA SER A 55 -67.89 -6.88 38.06
C SER A 55 -69.34 -7.04 38.54
N ALA A 56 -69.83 -8.28 38.68
CA ALA A 56 -71.15 -8.56 39.23
C ALA A 56 -71.29 -8.06 40.68
N TYR A 57 -70.25 -8.23 41.50
CA TYR A 57 -70.21 -7.72 42.87
C TYR A 57 -70.25 -6.18 42.92
N LEU A 58 -69.44 -5.50 42.10
CA LEU A 58 -69.40 -4.03 42.03
C LEU A 58 -70.75 -3.43 41.63
N LEU A 59 -71.45 -4.07 40.68
CA LEU A 59 -72.79 -3.68 40.25
C LEU A 59 -73.85 -3.99 41.33
N SER A 60 -73.80 -5.19 41.93
CA SER A 60 -74.77 -5.61 42.95
C SER A 60 -74.68 -4.81 44.25
N LYS A 61 -73.51 -4.25 44.57
CA LYS A 61 -73.30 -3.42 45.76
C LYS A 61 -73.36 -1.92 45.49
N GLU A 62 -73.73 -1.51 44.28
CA GLU A 62 -73.79 -0.11 43.84
C GLU A 62 -72.48 0.65 44.11
N ILE A 63 -71.35 -0.06 44.24
CA ILE A 63 -70.02 0.56 44.32
C ILE A 63 -69.68 1.18 42.96
N TYR A 64 -70.21 0.59 41.89
CA TYR A 64 -70.19 1.14 40.55
C TYR A 64 -71.62 1.44 40.09
N VAL A 65 -72.04 2.70 40.21
CA VAL A 65 -73.38 3.18 39.82
C VAL A 65 -73.39 3.51 38.33
N ILE A 66 -74.40 3.02 37.60
CA ILE A 66 -74.59 3.32 36.18
C ILE A 66 -75.36 4.63 36.06
N ASP A 67 -74.63 5.74 36.08
CA ASP A 67 -75.17 7.07 35.79
C ASP A 67 -75.17 7.40 34.29
N HIS A 68 -75.76 8.53 33.92
CA HIS A 68 -75.77 9.03 32.53
C HIS A 68 -74.36 9.11 31.92
N ASP A 69 -73.33 9.42 32.72
CA ASP A 69 -71.94 9.53 32.25
C ASP A 69 -71.28 8.17 31.93
N PHE A 70 -71.88 7.05 32.33
CA PHE A 70 -71.38 5.71 32.00
C PHE A 70 -71.28 5.50 30.48
N TYR A 71 -72.28 5.95 29.72
CA TYR A 71 -72.31 5.81 28.26
C TYR A 71 -71.20 6.63 27.57
N ASN A 72 -70.82 7.77 28.15
CA ASN A 72 -69.69 8.57 27.69
C ASN A 72 -68.37 7.82 27.90
N GLY A 73 -68.19 7.15 29.04
CA GLY A 73 -67.02 6.32 29.32
C GLY A 73 -66.89 5.13 28.35
N VAL A 74 -67.99 4.42 28.08
CA VAL A 74 -68.01 3.28 27.15
C VAL A 74 -67.67 3.70 25.73
N SER A 75 -68.23 4.83 25.25
CA SER A 75 -67.94 5.31 23.90
C SER A 75 -66.48 5.74 23.72
N LEU A 76 -65.88 6.34 24.74
CA LEU A 76 -64.45 6.72 24.77
C LEU A 76 -63.53 5.49 24.82
N ILE A 77 -63.87 4.45 25.55
CA ILE A 77 -63.11 3.18 25.56
C ILE A 77 -63.13 2.52 24.18
N ILE A 78 -64.30 2.46 23.53
CA ILE A 78 -64.44 1.91 22.18
C ILE A 78 -63.58 2.69 21.19
N LEU A 79 -63.59 4.03 21.28
CA LEU A 79 -62.76 4.89 20.45
C LEU A 79 -61.27 4.55 20.61
N PHE A 80 -60.77 4.43 21.84
CA PHE A 80 -59.37 4.07 22.08
C PHE A 80 -59.01 2.68 21.55
N ILE A 81 -59.91 1.69 21.65
CA ILE A 81 -59.68 0.35 21.08
C ILE A 81 -59.57 0.42 19.56
N VAL A 82 -60.45 1.17 18.90
CA VAL A 82 -60.44 1.33 17.43
C VAL A 82 -59.18 2.07 16.99
N LEU A 83 -58.79 3.15 17.68
CA LEU A 83 -57.59 3.91 17.37
C LEU A 83 -56.32 3.05 17.53
N ASN A 84 -56.18 2.33 18.64
CA ASN A 84 -55.04 1.45 18.85
C ASN A 84 -54.95 0.34 17.78
N LYS A 85 -56.07 -0.27 17.42
CA LYS A 85 -56.08 -1.34 16.40
C LYS A 85 -55.76 -0.82 14.99
N LYS A 86 -56.19 0.38 14.63
CA LYS A 86 -55.99 0.94 13.29
C LYS A 86 -54.65 1.64 13.13
N TYR A 87 -54.24 2.44 14.10
CA TYR A 87 -53.05 3.28 14.00
C TYR A 87 -51.83 2.72 14.75
N GLY A 88 -52.00 1.69 15.58
CA GLY A 88 -50.91 1.14 16.40
C GLY A 88 -49.71 0.65 15.57
N THR A 89 -49.96 -0.02 14.44
CA THR A 89 -48.87 -0.52 13.57
C THR A 89 -48.09 0.60 12.90
N ASP A 90 -48.78 1.67 12.50
CA ASP A 90 -48.16 2.79 11.81
C ASP A 90 -47.35 3.66 12.78
N PHE A 91 -47.86 3.86 14.00
CA PHE A 91 -47.11 4.49 15.09
C PHE A 91 -45.86 3.69 15.49
N ALA A 92 -45.97 2.35 15.60
CA ALA A 92 -44.83 1.50 15.89
C ALA A 92 -43.74 1.63 14.82
N LYS A 93 -44.10 1.48 13.54
CA LYS A 93 -43.17 1.65 12.42
C LYS A 93 -42.53 3.05 12.38
N PHE A 94 -43.29 4.09 12.72
CA PHE A 94 -42.76 5.45 12.77
C PHE A 94 -41.70 5.60 13.87
N LEU A 95 -41.96 5.08 15.07
CA LEU A 95 -41.00 5.09 16.17
C LEU A 95 -39.76 4.25 15.87
N ASP A 96 -39.94 3.04 15.33
CA ASP A 96 -38.85 2.14 14.93
C ASP A 96 -37.94 2.82 13.90
N LYS A 97 -38.51 3.47 12.88
CA LYS A 97 -37.73 4.21 11.89
C LYS A 97 -36.86 5.32 12.50
N HIS A 98 -37.35 6.01 13.52
CA HIS A 98 -36.56 7.04 14.20
C HIS A 98 -35.42 6.45 15.01
N ILE A 99 -35.64 5.30 15.65
CA ILE A 99 -34.61 4.56 16.37
C ILE A 99 -33.55 4.04 15.40
N ASP A 100 -33.97 3.39 14.31
CA ASP A 100 -33.09 2.87 13.26
C ASP A 100 -32.25 3.99 12.63
N ALA A 101 -32.85 5.15 12.35
CA ALA A 101 -32.13 6.30 11.81
C ALA A 101 -31.05 6.81 12.78
N HIS A 102 -31.36 6.83 14.07
CA HIS A 102 -30.41 7.24 15.10
C HIS A 102 -29.28 6.22 15.26
N GLU A 103 -29.59 4.92 15.28
CA GLU A 103 -28.60 3.84 15.35
C GLU A 103 -27.69 3.82 14.12
N ASN A 104 -28.26 3.97 12.92
CA ASN A 104 -27.50 4.07 11.68
C ASN A 104 -26.54 5.28 11.67
N ASN A 105 -26.95 6.43 12.20
CA ASN A 105 -26.08 7.61 12.31
C ASN A 105 -24.91 7.38 13.29
N LEU A 106 -25.17 6.71 14.42
CA LEU A 106 -24.11 6.32 15.35
C LEU A 106 -23.16 5.30 14.72
N GLU A 107 -23.69 4.31 14.00
CA GLU A 107 -22.88 3.33 13.28
C GLU A 107 -22.03 3.97 12.17
N SER A 108 -22.61 4.88 11.37
CA SER A 108 -21.88 5.58 10.31
C SER A 108 -20.77 6.43 10.91
N SER A 109 -21.07 7.22 11.95
CA SER A 109 -20.08 8.03 12.66
C SER A 109 -18.93 7.18 13.20
N LYS A 110 -19.23 6.00 13.76
CA LYS A 110 -18.20 5.04 14.22
C LYS A 110 -17.37 4.51 13.05
N LYS A 111 -17.99 4.11 11.95
CA LYS A 111 -17.30 3.59 10.75
C LYS A 111 -16.39 4.67 10.14
N ASP A 112 -16.87 5.91 10.07
CA ASP A 112 -16.11 7.05 9.54
C ASP A 112 -14.89 7.35 10.42
N LYS A 113 -15.05 7.34 11.75
CA LYS A 113 -13.92 7.49 12.68
C LYS A 113 -12.89 6.37 12.55
N ILE A 114 -13.34 5.13 12.36
CA ILE A 114 -12.43 4.00 12.14
C ILE A 114 -11.63 4.20 10.85
N LYS A 115 -12.28 4.63 9.76
CA LYS A 115 -11.60 4.92 8.49
C LYS A 115 -10.61 6.07 8.63
N GLU A 116 -11.01 7.17 9.26
CA GLU A 116 -10.13 8.31 9.54
C GLU A 116 -8.87 7.87 10.30
N PHE A 117 -9.01 7.04 11.33
CA PHE A 117 -7.85 6.50 12.06
C PHE A 117 -7.00 5.56 11.21
N GLN A 118 -7.59 4.75 10.33
CA GLN A 118 -6.83 3.89 9.41
C GLN A 118 -6.01 4.73 8.42
N GLU A 119 -6.61 5.75 7.82
CA GLU A 119 -5.94 6.67 6.89
C GLU A 119 -4.79 7.41 7.58
N LEU A 120 -4.99 7.88 8.82
CA LEU A 120 -3.93 8.50 9.61
C LEU A 120 -2.78 7.55 9.92
N ILE A 121 -3.06 6.28 10.23
CA ILE A 121 -2.02 5.26 10.45
C ILE A 121 -1.23 4.99 9.17
N GLU A 122 -1.90 4.90 8.02
CA GLU A 122 -1.23 4.70 6.73
C GLU A 122 -0.36 5.90 6.34
N HIS A 123 -0.87 7.12 6.57
CA HIS A 123 -0.12 8.34 6.36
C HIS A 123 1.14 8.39 7.24
N GLU A 124 1.02 8.09 8.53
CA GLU A 124 2.15 8.08 9.46
C GLU A 124 3.20 7.03 9.08
N LYS A 125 2.78 5.82 8.68
CA LYS A 125 3.70 4.78 8.18
C LYS A 125 4.46 5.25 6.94
N LYS A 126 3.80 5.97 6.03
CA LYS A 126 4.43 6.54 4.84
C LYS A 126 5.48 7.59 5.20
N GLU A 127 5.18 8.46 6.16
CA GLU A 127 6.14 9.48 6.62
C GLU A 127 7.34 8.87 7.37
N GLN A 128 7.12 7.80 8.15
CA GLN A 128 8.21 7.02 8.72
C GLN A 128 9.12 6.43 7.64
N TRP A 129 8.54 5.80 6.62
CA TRP A 129 9.29 5.27 5.48
C TRP A 129 10.06 6.37 4.71
N ARG A 130 9.46 7.55 4.52
CA ARG A 130 10.15 8.70 3.91
C ARG A 130 11.34 9.16 4.74
N THR A 131 11.20 9.18 6.06
CA THR A 131 12.28 9.57 6.99
C THR A 131 13.43 8.57 6.96
N GLU A 132 13.14 7.27 6.87
CA GLU A 132 14.15 6.23 6.67
C GLU A 132 14.85 6.37 5.30
N GLY A 133 14.09 6.64 4.24
CA GLY A 133 14.61 6.89 2.90
C GLY A 133 15.56 8.10 2.83
N GLN A 134 15.32 9.15 3.63
CA GLN A 134 16.23 10.30 3.70
C GLN A 134 17.63 9.92 4.18
N LYS A 135 17.76 8.99 5.14
CA LYS A 135 19.06 8.50 5.60
C LYS A 135 19.81 7.81 4.47
N MET A 136 19.14 6.92 3.75
CA MET A 136 19.71 6.23 2.59
C MET A 136 20.17 7.22 1.50
N ILE A 137 19.37 8.26 1.22
CA ILE A 137 19.73 9.29 0.24
C ILE A 137 21.00 10.04 0.66
N ILE A 138 21.17 10.33 1.96
CA ILE A 138 22.38 11.00 2.46
C ILE A 138 23.60 10.09 2.29
N ASP A 139 23.47 8.81 2.57
CA ASP A 139 24.59 7.86 2.44
C ASP A 139 24.97 7.67 0.96
N ILE A 140 23.99 7.51 0.07
CA ILE A 140 24.21 7.47 -1.39
C ILE A 140 24.92 8.74 -1.88
N LYS A 141 24.55 9.92 -1.36
CA LYS A 141 25.21 11.19 -1.72
C LYS A 141 26.66 11.23 -1.27
N LYS A 142 26.97 10.75 -0.06
CA LYS A 142 28.36 10.67 0.43
C LYS A 142 29.18 9.74 -0.45
N ASP A 143 28.66 8.56 -0.76
CA ASP A 143 29.33 7.58 -1.61
C ASP A 143 29.56 8.11 -3.02
N ASN A 144 28.57 8.83 -3.59
CA ASN A 144 28.73 9.45 -4.90
C ASN A 144 29.85 10.50 -4.91
N ILE A 145 29.94 11.34 -3.88
CA ILE A 145 31.03 12.32 -3.75
C ILE A 145 32.39 11.63 -3.62
N ASN A 146 32.48 10.57 -2.82
CA ASN A 146 33.72 9.80 -2.68
C ASN A 146 34.14 9.17 -4.01
N LEU A 147 33.20 8.57 -4.74
CA LEU A 147 33.44 7.99 -6.07
C LEU A 147 33.89 9.05 -7.08
N GLN A 148 33.29 10.23 -7.07
CA GLN A 148 33.71 11.33 -7.94
C GLN A 148 35.15 11.79 -7.60
N LEU A 149 35.47 11.88 -6.32
CA LEU A 149 36.82 12.26 -5.88
C LEU A 149 37.87 11.23 -6.33
N GLU A 150 37.57 9.94 -6.14
CA GLU A 150 38.44 8.86 -6.61
C GLU A 150 38.57 8.84 -8.12
N ALA A 151 37.48 9.04 -8.87
CA ALA A 151 37.50 9.11 -10.32
C ALA A 151 38.40 10.24 -10.83
N VAL A 152 38.29 11.45 -10.24
CA VAL A 152 39.16 12.58 -10.57
C VAL A 152 40.62 12.27 -10.23
N TYR A 153 40.89 11.64 -9.08
CA TYR A 153 42.23 11.24 -8.70
C TYR A 153 42.85 10.24 -9.71
N ARG A 154 42.10 9.20 -10.10
CA ARG A 154 42.54 8.23 -11.11
C ARG A 154 42.73 8.85 -12.49
N ALA A 155 41.85 9.77 -12.89
CA ALA A 155 41.98 10.51 -14.15
C ALA A 155 43.26 11.36 -14.18
N ARG A 156 43.59 12.05 -13.08
CA ARG A 156 44.84 12.82 -12.95
C ARG A 156 46.07 11.93 -13.04
N LEU A 157 46.07 10.77 -12.36
CA LEU A 157 47.17 9.79 -12.48
C LEU A 157 47.31 9.25 -13.89
N SER A 158 46.21 8.92 -14.57
CA SER A 158 46.21 8.46 -15.96
C SER A 158 46.78 9.52 -16.89
N SER A 159 46.40 10.79 -16.72
CA SER A 159 46.91 11.90 -17.53
C SER A 159 48.43 12.08 -17.36
N VAL A 160 48.95 12.00 -16.13
CA VAL A 160 50.40 12.06 -15.88
C VAL A 160 51.11 10.86 -16.49
N TYR A 161 50.55 9.66 -16.34
CA TYR A 161 51.09 8.43 -16.93
C TYR A 161 51.15 8.51 -18.46
N GLU A 162 50.07 8.95 -19.11
CA GLU A 162 50.02 9.15 -20.56
C GLU A 162 51.03 10.20 -21.04
N ALA A 163 51.18 11.31 -20.31
CA ALA A 163 52.16 12.34 -20.65
C ALA A 163 53.61 11.84 -20.58
N VAL A 164 53.95 11.08 -19.52
CA VAL A 164 55.30 10.48 -19.37
C VAL A 164 55.53 9.41 -20.43
N LYS A 165 54.56 8.53 -20.65
CA LYS A 165 54.62 7.51 -21.70
C LYS A 165 54.78 8.14 -23.07
N GLY A 166 54.04 9.20 -23.38
CA GLY A 166 54.14 9.92 -24.65
C GLY A 166 55.54 10.48 -24.91
N ARG A 167 56.23 10.98 -23.88
CA ARG A 167 57.63 11.42 -23.99
C ARG A 167 58.59 10.25 -24.27
N LEU A 168 58.40 9.13 -23.59
CA LEU A 168 59.22 7.94 -23.80
C LEU A 168 59.00 7.34 -25.19
N ASP A 169 57.73 7.19 -25.59
CA ASP A 169 57.36 6.70 -26.91
C ASP A 169 57.92 7.61 -28.01
N TYR A 170 57.90 8.94 -27.82
CA TYR A 170 58.54 9.89 -28.72
C TYR A 170 60.04 9.64 -28.87
N GLN A 171 60.78 9.44 -27.77
CA GLN A 171 62.22 9.13 -27.83
C GLN A 171 62.50 7.81 -28.56
N VAL A 172 61.71 6.77 -28.27
CA VAL A 172 61.83 5.48 -28.96
C VAL A 172 61.54 5.61 -30.46
N GLN A 173 60.54 6.41 -30.83
CA GLN A 173 60.23 6.68 -32.24
C GLN A 173 61.36 7.46 -32.92
N LEU A 174 61.93 8.47 -32.27
CA LEU A 174 63.07 9.23 -32.80
C LEU A 174 64.26 8.28 -33.11
N GLN A 175 64.64 7.42 -32.16
CA GLN A 175 65.71 6.44 -32.36
C GLN A 175 65.41 5.47 -33.50
N LYS A 176 64.16 5.02 -33.64
CA LYS A 176 63.74 4.16 -34.76
C LYS A 176 63.86 4.88 -36.11
N VAL A 177 63.47 6.16 -36.16
CA VAL A 177 63.57 7.00 -37.37
C VAL A 177 65.04 7.24 -37.75
N GLU A 178 65.89 7.58 -36.79
CA GLU A 178 67.34 7.76 -37.00
C GLU A 178 67.99 6.48 -37.55
N ARG A 179 67.72 5.33 -36.93
CA ARG A 179 68.23 4.03 -37.42
C ARG A 179 67.76 3.75 -38.85
N LYS A 180 66.49 4.01 -39.16
CA LYS A 180 65.93 3.82 -40.51
C LYS A 180 66.55 4.77 -41.53
N LEU A 181 66.82 6.01 -41.13
CA LEU A 181 67.46 7.02 -41.97
C LEU A 181 68.93 6.66 -42.23
N ALA A 182 69.69 6.29 -41.19
CA ALA A 182 71.06 5.79 -41.32
C ALA A 182 71.12 4.55 -42.23
N GLN A 183 70.19 3.60 -42.08
CA GLN A 183 70.10 2.43 -42.95
C GLN A 183 69.83 2.82 -44.41
N LYS A 184 68.91 3.77 -44.66
CA LYS A 184 68.64 4.27 -46.02
C LYS A 184 69.87 4.95 -46.64
N TYR A 185 70.53 5.83 -45.90
CA TYR A 185 71.75 6.50 -46.37
C TYR A 185 72.87 5.49 -46.65
N MET A 186 73.07 4.50 -45.78
CA MET A 186 74.05 3.44 -45.98
C MET A 186 73.75 2.64 -47.25
N VAL A 187 72.49 2.20 -47.46
CA VAL A 187 72.09 1.47 -48.66
C VAL A 187 72.29 2.34 -49.91
N GLN A 188 71.89 3.61 -49.88
CA GLN A 188 72.08 4.53 -50.99
C GLN A 188 73.57 4.74 -51.31
N TRP A 189 74.40 4.97 -50.29
CA TRP A 189 75.85 5.12 -50.45
C TRP A 189 76.50 3.86 -51.03
N ILE A 190 76.12 2.67 -50.55
CA ILE A 190 76.60 1.39 -51.12
C ILE A 190 76.19 1.27 -52.58
N VAL A 191 74.92 1.52 -52.91
CA VAL A 191 74.42 1.44 -54.30
C VAL A 191 75.13 2.44 -55.21
N GLU A 192 75.35 3.68 -54.76
CA GLU A 192 76.07 4.70 -55.52
C GLU A 192 77.54 4.34 -55.75
N ASN A 193 78.24 3.84 -54.72
CA ASN A 193 79.64 3.40 -54.87
C ASN A 193 79.77 2.17 -55.75
N VAL A 194 78.86 1.20 -55.61
CA VAL A 194 78.79 0.03 -56.49
C VAL A 194 78.57 0.48 -57.94
N LYS A 195 77.60 1.37 -58.20
CA LYS A 195 77.37 1.94 -59.55
C LYS A 195 78.59 2.70 -60.10
N LYS A 196 79.33 3.42 -59.25
CA LYS A 196 80.57 4.12 -59.66
C LYS A 196 81.74 3.17 -59.91
N ALA A 197 81.82 2.07 -59.17
CA ALA A 197 82.88 1.06 -59.32
C ALA A 197 82.65 0.14 -60.53
N PHE A 198 81.40 -0.04 -60.97
CA PHE A 198 81.09 -0.74 -62.21
C PHE A 198 81.54 0.08 -63.44
N THR A 199 82.51 -0.46 -64.18
CA THR A 199 82.88 0.06 -65.50
C THR A 199 81.99 -0.55 -66.59
N PRO A 200 81.70 0.16 -67.70
CA PRO A 200 80.83 -0.34 -68.77
C PRO A 200 81.35 -1.62 -69.45
N GLU A 201 82.63 -1.95 -69.28
CA GLU A 201 83.22 -3.21 -69.73
C GLU A 201 82.86 -4.39 -68.81
N GLN A 202 82.78 -4.18 -67.50
CA GLN A 202 82.39 -5.22 -66.54
C GLN A 202 80.90 -5.60 -66.68
N GLU A 203 80.02 -4.65 -67.00
CA GLU A 203 78.61 -4.96 -67.27
C GLU A 203 78.44 -5.94 -68.44
N LYS A 204 79.20 -5.77 -69.53
CA LYS A 204 79.18 -6.69 -70.67
C LYS A 204 79.68 -8.09 -70.31
N ILE A 205 80.70 -8.20 -69.45
CA ILE A 205 81.25 -9.48 -68.98
C ILE A 205 80.25 -10.18 -68.05
N VAL A 206 79.57 -9.45 -67.16
CA VAL A 206 78.55 -10.03 -66.27
C VAL A 206 77.32 -10.46 -67.07
N LEU A 207 76.89 -9.68 -68.07
CA LEU A 207 75.79 -10.05 -68.97
C LEU A 207 76.11 -11.30 -69.80
N SER A 208 77.31 -11.40 -70.36
CA SER A 208 77.72 -12.60 -71.09
C SER A 208 77.78 -13.84 -70.19
N ARG A 209 78.26 -13.66 -68.95
CA ARG A 209 78.26 -14.73 -67.95
C ARG A 209 76.84 -15.15 -67.55
N SER A 210 75.93 -14.19 -67.36
CA SER A 210 74.52 -14.46 -67.07
C SER A 210 73.81 -15.18 -68.23
N ILE A 211 74.10 -14.80 -69.48
CA ILE A 211 73.63 -15.53 -70.67
C ILE A 211 74.19 -16.96 -70.68
N SER A 212 75.46 -17.14 -70.34
CA SER A 212 76.07 -18.47 -70.27
C SER A 212 75.47 -19.33 -69.15
N ASP A 213 75.14 -18.76 -67.99
CA ASP A 213 74.55 -19.48 -66.87
C ASP A 213 73.08 -19.83 -67.15
N LEU A 214 72.33 -18.95 -67.83
CA LEU A 214 70.98 -19.27 -68.33
C LEU A 214 71.02 -20.34 -69.43
N GLN A 215 71.98 -20.29 -70.35
CA GLN A 215 72.17 -21.33 -71.36
C GLN A 215 72.47 -22.69 -70.71
N LYS A 216 73.30 -22.72 -69.66
CA LYS A 216 73.58 -23.93 -68.89
C LYS A 216 72.33 -24.47 -68.19
N LEU A 217 71.56 -23.63 -67.50
CA LEU A 217 70.31 -24.03 -66.83
C LEU A 217 69.25 -24.53 -67.82
N VAL A 218 69.19 -23.95 -69.03
CA VAL A 218 68.28 -24.41 -70.10
C VAL A 218 68.77 -25.71 -70.74
N SER A 219 70.08 -25.94 -70.81
CA SER A 219 70.65 -27.22 -71.29
C SER A 219 70.61 -28.35 -70.26
N GLU A 220 70.33 -28.03 -69.00
CA GLU A 220 70.11 -29.00 -67.90
C GLU A 220 68.62 -29.38 -67.71
N ILE A 221 67.73 -28.85 -68.56
CA ILE A 221 66.33 -29.30 -68.76
C ILE A 221 66.27 -30.10 -70.07
#